data_AF-A0A150J5G6-F1
#
_entry.id   AF-A0A150J5G6-F1
#
_cell.length_a   1.000
_cell.length_b   1.000
_cell.length_c   1.000
_cell.angle_alpha   90.00
_cell.angle_beta   90.00
_cell.angle_gamma   90.00
#
_symmetry.space_group_name_H-M   'P 1'
#
loop_
_entity.id
_entity.type
_entity.pdbx_description
1 polymer ?
#
loop_
_entity_poly.entity_id
_entity_poly.type
_entity_poly.pdbx_seq_one_letter_code
_entity_poly.pdbx_strand_id
1 'polypeptide(L)' 'MAIKIAQIVGSIMALMGFILILSSIFGYTIEFLPMKEGIFALGFVLVTIGLLVASKLPEQ' A
#
# COMPACT_ATOMS: atom_id res chain seq x y z
N MET A 1 23.64 5.33 -7.37
CA MET A 1 22.55 5.18 -6.39
C MET A 1 21.92 3.81 -6.63
N ALA A 2 22.34 2.78 -5.90
CA ALA A 2 21.86 1.42 -6.13
C ALA A 2 20.47 1.29 -5.51
N ILE A 3 19.42 1.46 -6.34
CA ILE A 3 18.05 1.18 -5.93
C ILE A 3 17.99 -0.29 -5.54
N LYS A 4 17.88 -0.59 -4.25
CA LYS A 4 17.77 -1.97 -3.77
C LYS A 4 16.35 -2.46 -4.04
N ILE A 5 16.23 -3.75 -4.37
CA ILE A 5 14.97 -4.42 -4.70
C ILE A 5 13.91 -4.19 -3.60
N ALA A 6 14.32 -4.12 -2.33
CA ALA A 6 13.44 -3.82 -1.20
C ALA A 6 12.70 -2.48 -1.30
N GLN A 7 13.36 -1.45 -1.84
CA GLN A 7 12.76 -0.11 -2.01
C GLN A 7 11.70 -0.12 -3.12
N ILE A 8 11.95 -0.89 -4.18
CA ILE A 8 10.99 -1.12 -5.27
C ILE A 8 9.78 -1.89 -4.75
N VAL A 9 10.01 -2.98 -4.01
CA VAL A 9 8.95 -3.81 -3.41
C VAL A 9 8.09 -2.99 -2.43
N GLY A 10 8.72 -2.22 -1.53
CA GLY A 10 8.00 -1.35 -0.61
C GLY A 10 7.17 -0.28 -1.32
N SER A 11 7.69 0.30 -2.40
CA SER A 11 6.98 1.29 -3.21
C SER A 11 5.78 0.70 -3.93
N ILE A 12 5.90 -0.52 -4.48
CA ILE A 12 4.79 -1.24 -5.11
C ILE A 12 3.70 -1.58 -4.08
N MET A 13 4.08 -2.03 -2.89
CA MET A 13 3.14 -2.29 -1.80
C MET A 13 2.39 -1.02 -1.38
N ALA A 14 3.09 0.10 -1.28
CA ALA A 14 2.46 1.38 -0.95
C ALA A 14 1.47 1.82 -2.04
N LEU A 15 1.83 1.67 -3.32
CA LEU A 15 0.94 1.95 -4.45
C LEU A 15 -0.34 1.10 -4.41
N MET A 16 -0.22 -0.20 -4.14
CA MET A 16 -1.37 -1.09 -4.01
C MET A 16 -2.30 -0.67 -2.86
N GLY A 17 -1.73 -0.30 -1.70
CA GLY A 17 -2.52 0.21 -0.58
C GLY A 17 -3.25 1.50 -0.92
N PHE A 18 -2.62 2.38 -1.68
CA PHE A 18 -3.21 3.63 -2.13
C PHE A 18 -4.38 3.42 -3.08
N ILE A 19 -4.26 2.45 -4.00
CA ILE A 19 -5.35 2.05 -4.90
C ILE A 19 -6.55 1.52 -4.10
N LEU A 20 -6.31 0.73 -3.05
CA LEU A 20 -7.37 0.24 -2.17
C LEU A 20 -8.09 1.39 -1.44
N ILE A 21 -7.34 2.35 -0.90
CA ILE A 21 -7.92 3.55 -0.26
C ILE A 21 -8.76 4.35 -1.27
N LEU A 22 -8.23 4.62 -2.47
CA LEU A 22 -8.95 5.35 -3.52
C LEU A 22 -10.20 4.60 -3.95
N SER A 23 -10.14 3.27 -4.12
CA SER A 23 -11.30 2.46 -4.45
C SER A 23 -12.43 2.59 -3.40
N SER A 24 -12.05 2.67 -2.13
CA SER A 24 -13.00 2.88 -1.03
C SER A 24 -13.60 4.29 -1.02
N ILE A 25 -12.86 5.32 -1.39
CA ILE A 25 -13.32 6.72 -1.42
C ILE A 25 -14.24 6.97 -2.62
N PHE A 26 -13.85 6.51 -3.80
CA PHE A 26 -14.62 6.71 -5.03
C PHE A 26 -15.83 5.76 -5.14
N GLY A 27 -16.01 4.87 -4.17
CA GLY A 27 -17.13 3.92 -4.17
C GLY A 27 -17.04 2.86 -5.27
N TYR A 28 -15.87 2.69 -5.89
CA TYR A 28 -15.58 1.55 -6.74
C TYR A 28 -15.50 0.31 -5.85
N THR A 29 -16.65 -0.31 -5.62
CA THR A 29 -16.73 -1.60 -4.98
C THR A 29 -15.96 -2.60 -5.84
N ILE A 30 -14.77 -2.97 -5.38
CA ILE A 30 -14.09 -4.16 -5.87
C ILE A 30 -15.03 -5.32 -5.50
N GLU A 31 -15.84 -5.78 -6.46
CA GLU A 31 -16.91 -6.78 -6.28
C GLU A 31 -16.40 -8.09 -5.65
N PHE A 32 -15.08 -8.29 -5.65
CA PHE A 32 -14.40 -9.49 -5.17
C PHE A 32 -14.20 -9.56 -3.64
N LEU A 33 -14.50 -8.51 -2.86
CA LEU A 33 -14.26 -8.50 -1.41
C LEU A 33 -15.51 -8.04 -0.63
N PRO A 34 -16.11 -8.89 0.22
CA PRO A 34 -17.27 -8.56 1.06
C PRO A 34 -16.85 -7.74 2.30
N MET A 35 -15.93 -6.79 2.12
CA MET A 35 -15.37 -5.94 3.18
C MET A 35 -15.51 -4.46 2.80
N LYS A 36 -16.75 -4.03 2.53
CA LYS A 36 -17.04 -2.61 2.27
C LYS A 36 -16.56 -1.69 3.41
N GLU A 37 -16.51 -2.21 4.64
CA GLU A 37 -16.06 -1.50 5.84
C GLU A 37 -14.56 -1.69 6.17
N GLY A 38 -13.88 -2.64 5.52
CA GLY A 38 -12.49 -3.03 5.85
C GLY A 38 -11.43 -2.65 4.83
N ILE A 39 -11.81 -2.35 3.57
CA ILE A 39 -10.88 -2.06 2.47
C ILE A 39 -10.05 -0.80 2.75
N PHE A 40 -10.66 0.23 3.35
CA PHE A 40 -9.94 1.45 3.73
C PHE A 40 -8.84 1.17 4.76
N ALA A 41 -9.17 0.44 5.83
CA ALA A 41 -8.21 0.09 6.89
C ALA A 41 -7.09 -0.81 6.35
N LEU A 42 -7.44 -1.79 5.50
CA LEU A 42 -6.48 -2.64 4.81
C LEU A 42 -5.52 -1.82 3.92
N GLY A 43 -6.07 -0.93 3.10
CA GLY A 43 -5.27 -0.04 2.26
C GLY A 43 -4.34 0.86 3.07
N PHE A 44 -4.83 1.43 4.17
CA PHE A 44 -4.02 2.26 5.07
C PHE A 44 -2.87 1.50 5.72
N VAL A 45 -3.11 0.29 6.22
CA VAL A 45 -2.07 -0.58 6.79
C VAL A 45 -1.04 -0.95 5.71
N LEU A 46 -1.49 -1.29 4.50
CA LEU A 46 -0.61 -1.66 3.39
C LEU A 46 0.27 -0.49 2.94
N VAL A 47 -0.27 0.73 2.88
CA VAL A 47 0.51 1.96 2.61
C VAL A 47 1.56 2.17 3.69
N THR A 48 1.16 2.07 4.96
CA THR A 48 2.06 2.32 6.10
C THR A 48 3.22 1.32 6.11
N ILE A 49 2.93 0.03 5.93
CA ILE A 49 3.96 -1.03 5.86
C ILE A 49 4.82 -0.86 4.60
N GLY A 50 4.22 -0.61 3.43
CA GLY A 50 4.94 -0.42 2.18
C GLY A 50 5.91 0.76 2.24
N LEU A 51 5.48 1.88 2.80
CA LEU A 51 6.35 3.03 3.06
C LEU A 51 7.41 2.73 4.12
N LEU A 52 7.09 1.96 5.16
CA LEU A 52 8.06 1.55 6.17
C LEU A 52 9.14 0.64 5.57
N VAL A 53 8.78 -0.30 4.69
CA VAL A 53 9.73 -1.13 3.95
C VAL A 53 10.53 -0.31 2.92
N ALA A 54 9.90 0.66 2.26
CA ALA A 54 10.59 1.55 1.31
C ALA A 54 11.52 2.55 2.00
N SER A 55 11.21 2.95 3.23
CA SER A 55 11.97 3.94 4.02
C SER A 55 13.02 3.32 4.95
N LYS A 56 12.85 2.05 5.36
CA LYS A 56 13.89 1.27 6.04
C LYS A 56 15.00 0.94 5.04
N LEU A 57 15.85 1.93 4.75
CA LEU A 57 17.31 1.92 4.86
C LEU A 57 17.84 3.25 4.27
N PRO A 58 18.51 4.06 5.12
CA PRO A 58 19.94 3.83 5.25
C PRO A 58 20.33 3.57 6.70
N GLU A 59 20.69 2.32 7.01
CA GLU A 59 21.91 2.13 7.79
C GLU A 59 23.02 2.46 6.77
N GLN A 60 23.67 3.60 6.98
CA GLN A 60 24.91 3.97 6.29
C GLN A 60 26.00 2.97 6.65
#